data_AF-A0A6I2M3K0-F1
#
_entry.id   AF-A0A6I2M3K0-F1
#
_cell.length_a   1.000
_cell.length_b   1.000
_cell.length_c   1.000
_cell.angle_alpha   90.00
_cell.angle_beta   90.00
_cell.angle_gamma   90.00
#
_symmetry.space_group_name_H-M   'P 1'
#
loop_
_entity.id
_entity.type
_entity.pdbx_description
1 polymer ?
#
loop_
_entity_poly.entity_id
_entity_poly.type
_entity_poly.pdbx_seq_one_letter_code
_entity_poly.pdbx_strand_id
1 'polypeptide(L)'
;MGDRPFDRGQLHYLLTNPVYIGPTRHGRVENEGQHPPIIDEAQWQRVQKMLTDAAGRKRGDASLPDPGAALTGRLVDDTGDRLTPTPHAEGRAAIPLLRLQPAGDRKGRQFSVAAPARALEQALAAGNAAHLRTRVDQHDLLTLPDLARHDDLLRRLELSGRGAQAESAWVGLIESGKLERDAATLVLSPERGAAFFGLCPEALAPSALLLSVPLALRRRGVEQRLVIGSPQNLPDTQLVAHLTRTRRWLGEIRRGREIRSLAKADGVSEGCLRLHLQLAFLAPAIQQAILDGTQPEALTVHRLTRPEMPADWAAQYARTGISPVR
;
A
#
# COMPACT_ATOMS: atom_id res chain seq x y z
N MET A 1 32.49 -28.07 12.35
CA MET A 1 31.89 -27.47 11.13
C MET A 1 30.76 -28.38 10.67
N GLY A 2 29.52 -28.10 11.07
CA GLY A 2 28.36 -28.97 10.79
C GLY A 2 27.24 -28.75 11.79
N ASP A 3 26.60 -27.58 11.73
CA ASP A 3 25.36 -27.28 12.47
C ASP A 3 24.61 -26.09 11.86
N ARG A 4 24.55 -26.04 10.52
CA ARG A 4 23.76 -25.04 9.80
C ARG A 4 22.63 -25.74 9.06
N PRO A 5 21.38 -25.26 9.19
CA PRO A 5 20.26 -25.84 8.46
C PRO A 5 20.50 -25.70 6.96
N PHE A 6 20.10 -26.73 6.19
CA PHE A 6 20.18 -26.67 4.74
C PHE A 6 19.27 -25.57 4.20
N ASP A 7 19.82 -24.72 3.34
CA ASP A 7 19.02 -23.75 2.61
C ASP A 7 18.23 -24.42 1.47
N ARG A 8 17.12 -23.81 1.05
CA ARG A 8 16.23 -24.34 0.00
C ARG A 8 16.98 -24.64 -1.30
N GLY A 9 17.95 -23.80 -1.68
CA GLY A 9 18.77 -24.03 -2.86
C GLY A 9 19.66 -25.27 -2.74
N GLN A 10 20.17 -25.56 -1.53
CA GLN A 10 21.00 -26.73 -1.27
C GLN A 10 20.17 -28.02 -1.31
N LEU A 11 18.98 -28.00 -0.69
CA LEU A 11 18.05 -29.12 -0.77
C LEU A 11 17.60 -29.39 -2.20
N HIS A 12 17.28 -28.35 -2.97
CA HIS A 12 16.92 -28.51 -4.37
C HIS A 12 18.07 -29.09 -5.20
N TYR A 13 19.30 -28.65 -4.95
CA TYR A 13 20.48 -29.19 -5.64
C TYR A 13 20.66 -30.69 -5.33
N LEU A 14 20.55 -31.10 -4.07
CA LEU A 14 20.62 -32.52 -3.68
C LEU A 14 19.50 -33.33 -4.33
N LEU A 15 18.27 -32.82 -4.31
CA LEU A 15 17.11 -33.53 -4.85
C LEU A 15 17.04 -33.57 -6.38
N THR A 16 17.83 -32.78 -7.12
CA THR A 16 17.87 -32.77 -8.60
C THR A 16 19.19 -33.32 -9.15
N ASN A 17 20.14 -33.70 -8.29
CA ASN A 17 21.39 -34.29 -8.73
C ASN A 17 21.24 -35.77 -9.15
N PRO A 18 21.46 -36.13 -10.43
CA PRO A 18 21.34 -37.51 -10.92
C PRO A 18 22.38 -38.47 -10.34
N VAL A 19 23.40 -37.98 -9.63
CA VAL A 19 24.39 -38.84 -8.94
C VAL A 19 23.71 -39.85 -8.01
N TYR A 20 22.55 -39.54 -7.43
CA TYR A 20 21.86 -40.48 -6.53
C TYR A 20 21.26 -41.70 -7.23
N ILE A 21 21.00 -41.64 -8.55
CA ILE A 21 20.50 -42.75 -9.38
C ILE A 21 21.60 -43.46 -10.18
N GLY A 22 22.88 -43.06 -10.04
CA GLY A 22 24.02 -43.68 -10.72
C GLY A 22 24.74 -42.79 -11.74
N PRO A 23 24.09 -42.13 -12.70
CA PRO A 23 24.77 -41.23 -13.64
C PRO A 23 25.41 -40.02 -12.95
N THR A 24 26.60 -39.64 -13.40
CA THR A 24 27.27 -38.43 -12.96
C THR A 24 27.12 -37.34 -14.00
N ARG A 25 26.83 -36.11 -13.55
CA ARG A 25 26.66 -34.96 -14.43
C ARG A 25 27.93 -34.11 -14.40
N HIS A 26 28.57 -33.94 -15.55
CA HIS A 26 29.64 -32.97 -15.73
C HIS A 26 29.21 -31.91 -16.75
N GLY A 27 28.84 -30.73 -16.27
CA GLY A 27 28.28 -29.66 -17.10
C GLY A 27 26.90 -30.02 -17.67
N ARG A 28 26.80 -30.14 -19.00
CA ARG A 28 25.56 -30.50 -19.72
C ARG A 28 25.51 -31.96 -20.19
N VAL A 29 26.54 -32.76 -19.89
CA VAL A 29 26.63 -34.16 -20.32
C VAL A 29 26.47 -35.08 -19.11
N GLU A 30 25.60 -36.07 -19.25
CA GLU A 30 25.39 -37.14 -18.28
C GLU A 30 26.21 -38.35 -18.72
N ASN A 31 27.06 -38.85 -17.81
CA ASN A 31 27.92 -40.01 -18.04
C ASN A 31 27.54 -41.12 -17.06
N GLU A 32 27.69 -42.37 -17.46
CA GLU A 32 27.48 -43.52 -16.57
C GLU A 32 28.47 -43.46 -15.39
N GLY A 33 27.94 -43.42 -14.17
CA GLY A 33 28.76 -43.48 -12.96
C GLY A 33 29.11 -44.91 -12.58
N GLN A 34 30.27 -45.08 -11.95
CA GLN A 34 30.77 -46.39 -11.50
C GLN A 34 30.29 -46.77 -10.08
N HIS A 35 29.45 -45.94 -9.45
CA HIS A 35 28.95 -46.18 -8.11
C HIS A 35 27.53 -46.79 -8.14
N PRO A 36 27.21 -47.68 -7.18
CA PRO A 36 25.86 -48.21 -7.05
C PRO A 36 24.88 -47.06 -6.72
N PRO A 37 23.67 -47.07 -7.31
CA PRO A 37 22.65 -46.08 -7.01
C PRO A 37 22.28 -46.11 -5.52
N ILE A 38 22.08 -44.94 -4.94
CA ILE A 38 21.69 -44.78 -3.53
C ILE A 38 20.15 -44.86 -3.39
N ILE A 39 19.43 -44.45 -4.43
CA ILE A 39 17.96 -44.47 -4.49
C ILE A 39 17.50 -45.16 -5.79
N ASP A 40 16.32 -45.78 -5.72
CA ASP A 40 15.71 -46.40 -6.90
C ASP A 40 15.17 -45.35 -7.88
N GLU A 41 15.24 -45.67 -9.18
CA GLU A 41 14.71 -44.81 -10.25
C GLU A 41 13.22 -44.48 -10.03
N ALA A 42 12.42 -45.45 -9.57
CA ALA A 42 11.02 -45.24 -9.26
C ALA A 42 10.79 -44.24 -8.11
N GLN A 43 11.73 -44.13 -7.16
CA GLN A 43 11.68 -43.13 -6.09
C GLN A 43 12.12 -41.76 -6.59
N TRP A 44 13.16 -41.71 -7.43
CA TRP A 44 13.63 -40.48 -8.07
C TRP A 44 12.54 -39.82 -8.90
N GLN A 45 11.87 -40.57 -9.78
CA GLN A 45 10.80 -40.07 -10.63
C GLN A 45 9.63 -39.50 -9.81
N ARG A 46 9.28 -40.12 -8.69
CA ARG A 46 8.26 -39.59 -7.76
C ARG A 46 8.67 -38.23 -7.19
N VAL A 47 9.92 -38.08 -6.77
CA VAL A 47 10.44 -36.81 -6.23
C VAL A 47 10.49 -35.73 -7.31
N GLN A 48 10.97 -36.05 -8.52
CA GLN A 48 10.98 -35.10 -9.64
C GLN A 48 9.56 -34.66 -10.03
N LYS A 49 8.60 -35.59 -10.03
CA LYS A 49 7.19 -35.27 -10.23
C LYS A 49 6.66 -34.32 -9.16
N MET A 50 6.93 -34.60 -7.87
CA MET A 50 6.55 -33.70 -6.77
C MET A 50 7.20 -32.31 -6.89
N LEU A 51 8.46 -32.21 -7.31
CA LEU A 51 9.14 -30.94 -7.54
C LEU A 51 8.53 -30.18 -8.73
N THR A 52 8.13 -30.89 -9.78
CA THR A 52 7.51 -30.30 -10.98
C THR A 52 6.09 -29.83 -10.68
N ASP A 53 5.30 -30.62 -9.97
CA ASP A 53 3.95 -30.26 -9.49
C ASP A 53 4.03 -29.07 -8.52
N ALA A 54 5.03 -29.03 -7.65
CA ALA A 54 5.29 -27.91 -6.75
C ALA A 54 5.84 -26.65 -7.47
N ALA A 55 6.57 -26.81 -8.58
CA ALA A 55 6.99 -25.71 -9.44
C ALA A 55 5.82 -25.14 -10.28
N GLY A 56 4.85 -26.00 -10.61
CA GLY A 56 3.58 -25.64 -11.24
C GLY A 56 2.60 -24.89 -10.32
N ARG A 57 2.78 -24.99 -8.98
CA ARG A 57 2.07 -24.10 -8.05
C ARG A 57 2.58 -22.68 -8.25
N LYS A 58 1.71 -21.83 -8.83
CA LYS A 58 1.94 -20.39 -8.87
C LYS A 58 2.23 -19.90 -7.45
N ARG A 59 3.29 -19.11 -7.29
CA ARG A 59 3.67 -18.48 -6.03
C ARG A 59 2.44 -17.76 -5.45
N GLY A 60 1.84 -18.31 -4.39
CA GLY A 60 0.55 -17.85 -3.84
C GLY A 60 -0.45 -18.95 -3.45
N ASP A 61 -0.21 -20.21 -3.82
CA ASP A 61 -1.13 -21.32 -3.49
C ASP A 61 -0.96 -21.88 -2.04
N ALA A 62 -0.16 -21.22 -1.21
CA ALA A 62 0.00 -21.57 0.19
C ALA A 62 -1.10 -20.88 1.02
N SER A 63 -2.13 -21.66 1.33
CA SER A 63 -3.14 -21.31 2.33
C SER A 63 -2.50 -21.24 3.72
N LEU A 64 -2.28 -20.01 4.19
CA LEU A 64 -2.25 -19.65 5.61
C LEU A 64 -3.04 -18.32 5.74
N PRO A 65 -4.00 -18.22 6.68
CA PRO A 65 -4.76 -16.99 6.89
C PRO A 65 -3.90 -16.00 7.69
N ASP A 66 -3.10 -15.19 6.99
CA ASP A 66 -2.47 -14.01 7.58
C ASP A 66 -3.47 -12.83 7.47
N PRO A 67 -3.76 -12.08 8.56
CA PRO A 67 -4.73 -10.98 8.54
C PRO A 67 -4.39 -9.85 7.55
N GLY A 68 -3.16 -9.79 7.02
CA GLY A 68 -2.71 -8.85 5.98
C GLY A 68 -2.90 -9.34 4.54
N ALA A 69 -3.59 -10.47 4.32
CA ALA A 69 -3.75 -11.11 3.02
C ALA A 69 -5.20 -11.06 2.48
N ALA A 70 -6.10 -10.28 3.07
CA ALA A 70 -7.53 -10.24 2.71
C ALA A 70 -7.79 -9.87 1.23
N LEU A 71 -6.88 -9.11 0.62
CA LEU A 71 -6.94 -8.69 -0.79
C LEU A 71 -6.12 -9.57 -1.75
N THR A 72 -5.40 -10.58 -1.23
CA THR A 72 -4.51 -11.41 -2.05
C THR A 72 -5.31 -12.18 -3.09
N GLY A 73 -5.05 -11.89 -4.37
CA GLY A 73 -5.72 -12.53 -5.50
C GLY A 73 -7.09 -11.98 -5.89
N ARG A 74 -7.67 -10.99 -5.18
CA ARG A 74 -8.99 -10.40 -5.50
C ARG A 74 -8.92 -9.15 -6.38
N LEU A 75 -7.80 -8.45 -6.35
CA LEU A 75 -7.59 -7.23 -7.12
C LEU A 75 -6.69 -7.49 -8.33
N VAL A 76 -7.11 -6.93 -9.47
CA VAL A 76 -6.47 -7.07 -10.78
C VAL A 76 -6.19 -5.67 -11.34
N ASP A 77 -5.04 -5.48 -11.97
CA ASP A 77 -4.67 -4.23 -12.66
C ASP A 77 -5.33 -4.13 -14.06
N ASP A 78 -5.25 -2.97 -14.71
CA ASP A 78 -5.69 -2.72 -16.09
C ASP A 78 -5.07 -3.69 -17.11
N THR A 79 -3.91 -4.27 -16.79
CA THR A 79 -3.25 -5.29 -17.63
C THR A 79 -3.73 -6.73 -17.37
N GLY A 80 -4.61 -6.95 -16.38
CA GLY A 80 -5.07 -8.30 -15.99
C GLY A 80 -4.16 -9.00 -14.96
N ASP A 81 -3.15 -8.30 -14.44
CA ASP A 81 -2.17 -8.83 -13.48
C ASP A 81 -2.67 -8.72 -12.03
N ARG A 82 -2.44 -9.75 -11.21
CA ARG A 82 -2.90 -9.82 -9.82
C ARG A 82 -1.92 -9.15 -8.85
N LEU A 83 -2.45 -8.48 -7.83
CA LEU A 83 -1.68 -7.94 -6.72
C LEU A 83 -1.01 -9.04 -5.89
N THR A 84 0.30 -8.93 -5.63
CA THR A 84 1.06 -9.86 -4.77
C THR A 84 1.62 -9.14 -3.54
N PRO A 85 1.30 -9.57 -2.31
CA PRO A 85 1.91 -9.01 -1.12
C PRO A 85 3.41 -9.32 -1.13
N THR A 86 4.26 -8.29 -1.07
CA THR A 86 5.72 -8.47 -1.04
C THR A 86 6.26 -7.81 0.22
N PRO A 87 6.70 -8.58 1.24
CA PRO A 87 7.22 -7.97 2.46
C PRO A 87 8.47 -7.14 2.13
N HIS A 88 8.48 -5.87 2.56
CA HIS A 88 9.66 -5.01 2.45
C HIS A 88 10.25 -4.82 3.85
N ALA A 89 11.50 -5.21 4.03
CA ALA A 89 12.24 -5.01 5.27
C ALA A 89 13.17 -3.80 5.09
N GLU A 90 12.77 -2.64 5.62
CA GLU A 90 13.69 -1.53 5.86
C GLU A 90 13.66 -1.17 7.35
N GLY A 91 14.72 -1.53 8.08
CA GLY A 91 14.88 -1.21 9.51
C GLY A 91 14.17 -2.16 10.48
N ARG A 92 14.17 -1.79 11.78
CA ARG A 92 13.78 -2.63 12.94
C ARG A 92 12.31 -3.11 12.96
N ALA A 93 11.49 -2.76 11.98
CA ALA A 93 10.12 -3.27 11.84
C ALA A 93 9.81 -3.51 10.35
N ALA A 94 9.40 -4.74 10.01
CA ALA A 94 8.95 -5.07 8.65
C ALA A 94 7.58 -4.42 8.40
N ILE A 95 7.48 -3.52 7.43
CA ILE A 95 6.20 -2.96 6.99
C ILE A 95 5.76 -3.78 5.76
N PRO A 96 4.64 -4.52 5.81
CA PRO A 96 4.14 -5.23 4.65
C PRO A 96 3.70 -4.23 3.58
N LEU A 97 4.42 -4.20 2.46
CA LEU A 97 4.03 -3.45 1.26
C LEU A 97 3.30 -4.41 0.31
N LEU A 98 2.19 -3.97 -0.26
CA LEU A 98 1.60 -4.61 -1.43
C LEU A 98 2.33 -4.03 -2.66
N ARG A 99 3.10 -4.87 -3.35
CA ARG A 99 3.79 -4.49 -4.58
C ARG A 99 3.06 -5.15 -5.74
N LEU A 100 2.58 -4.35 -6.69
CA LEU A 100 2.18 -4.88 -7.99
C LEU A 100 3.42 -5.49 -8.65
N GLN A 101 3.45 -6.82 -8.80
CA GLN A 101 4.40 -7.49 -9.67
C GLN A 101 3.61 -8.11 -10.83
N PRO A 102 3.93 -7.77 -12.09
CA PRO A 102 3.26 -8.37 -13.24
C PRO A 102 3.50 -9.88 -13.25
N ALA A 103 2.49 -10.63 -13.68
CA ALA A 103 2.61 -12.07 -13.84
C ALA A 103 3.41 -12.36 -15.12
N GLY A 104 4.74 -12.31 -15.01
CA GLY A 104 5.65 -12.68 -16.07
C GLY A 104 6.75 -11.65 -16.30
N ASP A 105 7.93 -12.15 -16.66
CA ASP A 105 9.14 -11.39 -16.98
C ASP A 105 8.98 -10.65 -18.32
N ARG A 106 8.05 -9.68 -18.36
CA ARG A 106 7.82 -8.82 -19.52
C ARG A 106 8.43 -7.45 -19.25
N LYS A 107 9.70 -7.31 -19.63
CA LYS A 107 10.40 -6.03 -19.71
C LYS A 107 9.54 -5.01 -20.46
N GLY A 108 9.16 -3.90 -19.80
CA GLY A 108 8.63 -2.72 -20.48
C GLY A 108 7.31 -2.12 -19.99
N ARG A 109 6.76 -2.47 -18.82
CA ARG A 109 5.57 -1.78 -18.28
C ARG A 109 5.77 -1.19 -16.88
N GLN A 110 5.15 -0.03 -16.68
CA GLN A 110 5.54 1.06 -15.78
C GLN A 110 4.59 1.21 -14.58
N PHE A 111 3.96 0.12 -14.13
CA PHE A 111 3.04 0.11 -12.98
C PHE A 111 3.58 -0.82 -11.89
N SER A 112 4.60 -0.35 -11.17
CA SER A 112 5.06 -0.97 -9.93
C SER A 112 4.63 -0.08 -8.77
N VAL A 113 3.35 -0.18 -8.41
CA VAL A 113 2.82 0.61 -7.30
C VAL A 113 3.16 -0.11 -6.00
N ALA A 114 3.92 0.53 -5.12
CA ALA A 114 4.19 0.07 -3.77
C ALA A 114 3.24 0.81 -2.83
N ALA A 115 2.14 0.17 -2.45
CA ALA A 115 1.20 0.70 -1.47
C ALA A 115 1.44 0.01 -0.13
N PRO A 116 1.43 0.71 1.02
CA PRO A 116 1.32 0.04 2.31
C PRO A 116 0.04 -0.79 2.31
N ALA A 117 0.14 -2.10 2.54
CA ALA A 117 -0.99 -3.01 2.33
C ALA A 117 -2.23 -2.58 3.14
N ARG A 118 -1.96 -2.16 4.37
CA ARG A 118 -2.93 -1.63 5.31
C ARG A 118 -3.61 -0.33 4.84
N ALA A 119 -2.88 0.56 4.16
CA ALA A 119 -3.46 1.81 3.67
C ALA A 119 -4.44 1.57 2.51
N LEU A 120 -4.14 0.58 1.65
CA LEU A 120 -5.06 0.12 0.61
C LEU A 120 -6.32 -0.49 1.21
N GLU A 121 -6.17 -1.41 2.17
CA GLU A 121 -7.31 -2.04 2.87
C GLU A 121 -8.20 -1.01 3.57
N GLN A 122 -7.60 -0.07 4.30
CA GLN A 122 -8.33 1.00 4.98
C GLN A 122 -9.15 1.86 4.04
N ALA A 123 -8.58 2.21 2.90
CA ALA A 123 -9.24 3.08 1.96
C ALA A 123 -10.33 2.36 1.14
N LEU A 124 -10.12 1.08 0.80
CA LEU A 124 -11.17 0.24 0.21
C LEU A 124 -12.31 0.01 1.22
N ALA A 125 -11.99 -0.24 2.49
CA ALA A 125 -12.98 -0.35 3.56
C ALA A 125 -13.81 0.93 3.71
N ALA A 126 -13.13 2.08 3.75
CA ALA A 126 -13.78 3.39 3.84
C ALA A 126 -14.66 3.68 2.61
N GLY A 127 -14.17 3.36 1.40
CA GLY A 127 -14.93 3.50 0.15
C GLY A 127 -16.18 2.62 0.13
N ASN A 128 -16.07 1.35 0.53
CA ASN A 128 -17.19 0.42 0.61
C ASN A 128 -18.25 0.90 1.62
N ALA A 129 -17.82 1.32 2.82
CA ALA A 129 -18.73 1.82 3.84
C ALA A 129 -19.46 3.09 3.38
N ALA A 130 -18.76 4.04 2.76
CA ALA A 130 -19.35 5.28 2.23
C ALA A 130 -20.35 5.01 1.10
N HIS A 131 -20.00 4.12 0.16
CA HIS A 131 -20.87 3.72 -0.95
C HIS A 131 -22.17 3.07 -0.44
N LEU A 132 -22.07 2.08 0.43
CA LEU A 132 -23.25 1.39 0.96
C LEU A 132 -24.12 2.33 1.81
N ARG A 133 -23.52 3.24 2.59
CA ARG A 133 -24.29 4.28 3.30
C ARG A 133 -25.06 5.17 2.33
N THR A 134 -24.41 5.62 1.26
CA THR A 134 -25.05 6.45 0.22
C THR A 134 -26.21 5.71 -0.44
N ARG A 135 -26.07 4.40 -0.70
CA ARG A 135 -27.15 3.57 -1.27
C ARG A 135 -28.31 3.33 -0.31
N VAL A 136 -28.05 3.22 0.99
CA VAL A 136 -29.11 3.17 2.01
C VAL A 136 -29.84 4.51 2.09
N ASP A 137 -29.11 5.63 2.12
CA ASP A 137 -29.69 6.99 2.13
C ASP A 137 -30.55 7.24 0.88
N GLN A 138 -30.11 6.74 -0.28
CA GLN A 138 -30.85 6.84 -1.55
C GLN A 138 -31.96 5.79 -1.70
N HIS A 139 -32.11 4.86 -0.74
CA HIS A 139 -33.08 3.75 -0.79
C HIS A 139 -32.90 2.78 -1.96
N ASP A 140 -31.71 2.79 -2.57
CA ASP A 140 -31.33 2.02 -3.76
C ASP A 140 -30.45 0.79 -3.42
N LEU A 141 -30.34 0.44 -2.14
CA LEU A 141 -29.62 -0.77 -1.72
C LEU A 141 -30.39 -2.04 -2.10
N LEU A 142 -31.72 -1.99 -2.02
CA LEU A 142 -32.60 -3.12 -2.29
C LEU A 142 -33.18 -3.05 -3.70
N THR A 143 -33.38 -4.20 -4.33
CA THR A 143 -34.06 -4.30 -5.63
C THR A 143 -35.49 -3.74 -5.57
N LEU A 144 -36.14 -3.92 -4.42
CA LEU A 144 -37.42 -3.30 -4.08
C LEU A 144 -37.20 -2.35 -2.90
N PRO A 145 -37.39 -1.04 -3.06
CA PRO A 145 -37.21 -0.07 -1.97
C PRO A 145 -38.17 -0.38 -0.80
N ASP A 146 -37.60 -0.60 0.39
CA ASP A 146 -38.36 -0.87 1.62
C ASP A 146 -37.94 0.12 2.72
N LEU A 147 -38.74 1.16 2.90
CA LEU A 147 -38.54 2.21 3.91
C LEU A 147 -38.58 1.66 5.35
N ALA A 148 -39.30 0.56 5.59
CA ALA A 148 -39.39 -0.02 6.94
C ALA A 148 -38.07 -0.65 7.40
N ARG A 149 -37.18 -0.98 6.46
CA ARG A 149 -35.85 -1.56 6.74
C ARG A 149 -34.73 -0.52 6.76
N HIS A 150 -35.01 0.72 6.36
CA HIS A 150 -34.00 1.78 6.26
C HIS A 150 -33.24 1.99 7.58
N ASP A 151 -33.96 2.14 8.69
CA ASP A 151 -33.36 2.37 10.01
C ASP A 151 -32.55 1.17 10.52
N ASP A 152 -32.98 -0.07 10.22
CA ASP A 152 -32.23 -1.29 10.59
C ASP A 152 -30.93 -1.39 9.80
N LEU A 153 -30.97 -1.05 8.50
CA LEU A 153 -29.80 -1.05 7.63
C LEU A 153 -28.79 0.02 8.07
N LEU A 154 -29.23 1.25 8.34
CA LEU A 154 -28.35 2.30 8.87
C LEU A 154 -27.74 1.91 10.21
N ARG A 155 -28.54 1.35 11.13
CA ARG A 155 -28.05 0.90 12.43
C ARG A 155 -26.98 -0.18 12.28
N ARG A 156 -27.15 -1.13 11.36
CA ARG A 156 -26.13 -2.17 11.06
C ARG A 156 -24.85 -1.57 10.46
N LEU A 157 -24.94 -0.57 9.58
CA LEU A 157 -23.79 0.16 9.05
C LEU A 157 -23.02 0.91 10.16
N GLU A 158 -23.73 1.45 11.14
CA GLU A 158 -23.12 2.18 12.25
C GLU A 158 -22.49 1.25 13.30
N LEU A 159 -23.12 0.11 13.59
CA LEU A 159 -22.58 -0.92 14.50
C LEU A 159 -21.33 -1.62 13.94
N SER A 160 -21.19 -1.65 12.62
CA SER A 160 -19.97 -2.11 11.94
C SER A 160 -18.90 -1.00 11.85
N GLY A 161 -19.04 0.07 12.63
CA GLY A 161 -18.21 1.27 12.59
C GLY A 161 -16.89 1.17 13.37
N ARG A 162 -15.82 1.57 12.66
CA ARG A 162 -14.43 1.92 13.07
C ARG A 162 -13.65 0.88 13.88
N GLY A 163 -12.54 0.43 13.29
CA GLY A 163 -11.57 -0.46 13.91
C GLY A 163 -11.04 -1.49 12.91
N ALA A 164 -9.94 -2.17 13.25
CA ALA A 164 -9.31 -3.14 12.36
C ALA A 164 -10.26 -4.28 11.95
N GLN A 165 -11.15 -4.71 12.84
CA GLN A 165 -12.10 -5.79 12.56
C GLN A 165 -13.23 -5.36 11.61
N ALA A 166 -13.68 -4.10 11.73
CA ALA A 166 -14.61 -3.50 10.78
C ALA A 166 -13.95 -3.36 9.40
N GLU A 167 -12.72 -2.84 9.35
CA GLU A 167 -11.94 -2.73 8.10
C GLU A 167 -11.83 -4.08 7.38
N SER A 168 -11.49 -5.16 8.10
CA SER A 168 -11.46 -6.51 7.53
C SER A 168 -12.82 -7.00 7.04
N ALA A 169 -13.92 -6.68 7.74
CA ALA A 169 -15.26 -7.05 7.31
C ALA A 169 -15.64 -6.36 5.99
N TRP A 170 -15.38 -5.05 5.86
CA TRP A 170 -15.63 -4.27 4.65
C TRP A 170 -14.81 -4.74 3.46
N VAL A 171 -13.53 -5.06 3.69
CA VAL A 171 -12.65 -5.64 2.66
C VAL A 171 -13.10 -7.04 2.27
N GLY A 172 -13.61 -7.82 3.23
CA GLY A 172 -14.14 -9.17 3.02
C GLY A 172 -15.29 -9.23 2.03
N LEU A 173 -16.11 -8.18 1.94
CA LEU A 173 -17.23 -8.06 0.99
C LEU A 173 -16.79 -7.98 -0.47
N ILE A 174 -15.55 -7.58 -0.74
CA ILE A 174 -15.02 -7.44 -2.10
C ILE A 174 -14.85 -8.84 -2.71
N GLU A 175 -15.51 -9.09 -3.83
CA GLU A 175 -15.38 -10.31 -4.60
C GLU A 175 -14.23 -10.18 -5.60
N SER A 176 -14.26 -9.10 -6.40
CA SER A 176 -13.22 -8.76 -7.34
C SER A 176 -13.11 -7.25 -7.50
N GLY A 177 -11.95 -6.76 -7.95
CA GLY A 177 -11.78 -5.34 -8.24
C GLY A 177 -10.74 -5.09 -9.31
N LYS A 178 -11.06 -4.18 -10.23
CA LYS A 178 -10.14 -3.66 -11.23
C LYS A 178 -9.56 -2.34 -10.74
N LEU A 179 -8.25 -2.26 -10.62
CA LEU A 179 -7.54 -1.03 -10.30
C LEU A 179 -7.15 -0.35 -11.60
N GLU A 180 -7.59 0.89 -11.79
CA GLU A 180 -7.17 1.78 -12.87
C GLU A 180 -6.40 2.97 -12.29
N ARG A 181 -5.82 3.80 -13.16
CA ARG A 181 -4.92 4.89 -12.74
C ARG A 181 -5.59 5.90 -11.81
N ASP A 182 -6.87 6.19 -12.04
CA ASP A 182 -7.62 7.26 -11.37
C ASP A 182 -8.83 6.74 -10.57
N ALA A 183 -9.18 5.45 -10.71
CA ALA A 183 -10.31 4.83 -10.02
C ALA A 183 -10.13 3.32 -9.85
N ALA A 184 -10.66 2.76 -8.76
CA ALA A 184 -10.86 1.34 -8.55
C ALA A 184 -12.32 1.02 -8.83
N THR A 185 -12.59 0.11 -9.76
CA THR A 185 -13.94 -0.47 -9.90
C THR A 185 -13.99 -1.76 -9.11
N LEU A 186 -14.84 -1.82 -8.11
CA LEU A 186 -14.97 -2.97 -7.21
C LEU A 186 -16.35 -3.61 -7.38
N VAL A 187 -16.36 -4.93 -7.35
CA VAL A 187 -17.57 -5.77 -7.34
C VAL A 187 -17.68 -6.41 -5.96
N LEU A 188 -18.79 -6.14 -5.29
CA LEU A 188 -19.13 -6.72 -3.99
C LEU A 188 -19.89 -8.03 -4.18
N SER A 189 -19.61 -9.01 -3.33
CA SER A 189 -20.31 -10.30 -3.35
C SER A 189 -21.74 -10.13 -2.80
N PRO A 190 -22.78 -10.54 -3.55
CA PRO A 190 -24.17 -10.50 -3.09
C PRO A 190 -24.37 -11.39 -1.85
N GLU A 191 -23.71 -12.55 -1.79
CA GLU A 191 -23.80 -13.50 -0.69
C GLU A 191 -23.24 -12.91 0.62
N ARG A 192 -22.05 -12.29 0.53
CA ARG A 192 -21.40 -11.69 1.70
C ARG A 192 -22.10 -10.41 2.14
N GLY A 193 -22.59 -9.61 1.18
CA GLY A 193 -23.40 -8.43 1.48
C GLY A 193 -24.73 -8.81 2.15
N ALA A 194 -25.40 -9.85 1.66
CA ALA A 194 -26.63 -10.35 2.22
C ALA A 194 -26.42 -10.88 3.65
N ALA A 195 -25.37 -11.66 3.89
CA ALA A 195 -25.00 -12.12 5.22
C ALA A 195 -24.70 -10.94 6.18
N PHE A 196 -24.04 -9.90 5.69
CA PHE A 196 -23.72 -8.71 6.48
C PHE A 196 -24.98 -7.94 6.92
N PHE A 197 -25.95 -7.78 6.02
CA PHE A 197 -27.21 -7.10 6.32
C PHE A 197 -28.29 -8.02 6.91
N GLY A 198 -28.05 -9.33 6.99
CA GLY A 198 -29.06 -10.31 7.39
C GLY A 198 -30.23 -10.42 6.38
N LEU A 199 -29.94 -10.23 5.10
CA LEU A 199 -30.90 -10.25 4.00
C LEU A 199 -30.72 -11.51 3.13
N CYS A 200 -31.65 -11.73 2.19
CA CYS A 200 -31.46 -12.69 1.11
C CYS A 200 -30.63 -12.07 -0.03
N PRO A 201 -29.78 -12.83 -0.73
CA PRO A 201 -28.96 -12.33 -1.84
C PRO A 201 -29.78 -11.69 -2.97
N GLU A 202 -31.00 -12.18 -3.25
CA GLU A 202 -31.84 -11.61 -4.32
C GLU A 202 -32.46 -10.25 -3.96
N ALA A 203 -32.45 -9.89 -2.67
CA ALA A 203 -33.01 -8.62 -2.21
C ALA A 203 -32.08 -7.43 -2.50
N LEU A 204 -30.78 -7.67 -2.74
CA LEU A 204 -29.80 -6.62 -3.00
C LEU A 204 -29.83 -6.21 -4.48
N ALA A 205 -29.86 -4.89 -4.71
CA ALA A 205 -29.80 -4.35 -6.07
C ALA A 205 -28.42 -4.64 -6.70
N PRO A 206 -28.36 -5.23 -7.91
CA PRO A 206 -27.08 -5.46 -8.60
C PRO A 206 -26.28 -4.18 -8.82
N SER A 207 -26.97 -3.04 -8.98
CA SER A 207 -26.34 -1.72 -9.14
C SER A 207 -25.70 -1.20 -7.85
N ALA A 208 -26.15 -1.66 -6.67
CA ALA A 208 -25.57 -1.30 -5.38
C ALA A 208 -24.29 -2.10 -5.08
N LEU A 209 -24.12 -3.26 -5.72
CA LEU A 209 -22.94 -4.13 -5.57
C LEU A 209 -21.74 -3.69 -6.42
N LEU A 210 -21.92 -2.71 -7.29
CA LEU A 210 -20.85 -2.12 -8.09
C LEU A 210 -20.50 -0.74 -7.55
N LEU A 211 -19.23 -0.55 -7.17
CA LEU A 211 -18.73 0.76 -6.74
C LEU A 211 -17.48 1.18 -7.48
N SER A 212 -17.35 2.49 -7.67
CA SER A 212 -16.14 3.12 -8.20
C SER A 212 -15.54 3.99 -7.10
N VAL A 213 -14.34 3.62 -6.64
CA VAL A 213 -13.59 4.38 -5.63
C VAL A 213 -12.51 5.18 -6.35
N PRO A 214 -12.49 6.52 -6.27
CA PRO A 214 -11.42 7.30 -6.87
C PRO A 214 -10.07 6.94 -6.22
N LEU A 215 -9.07 6.63 -7.04
CA LEU A 215 -7.70 6.34 -6.63
C LEU A 215 -6.80 7.50 -7.05
N ALA A 216 -6.09 8.11 -6.10
CA ALA A 216 -5.07 9.11 -6.43
C ALA A 216 -3.67 8.48 -6.29
N LEU A 217 -3.10 8.02 -7.39
CA LEU A 217 -1.69 7.61 -7.39
C LEU A 217 -0.77 8.82 -7.13
N ARG A 218 -0.21 8.90 -5.92
CA ARG A 218 0.66 9.99 -5.46
C ARG A 218 2.14 9.62 -5.69
N ARG A 219 2.88 10.46 -6.41
CA ARG A 219 4.33 10.32 -6.65
C ARG A 219 5.12 11.12 -5.60
N ARG A 220 5.77 10.43 -4.66
CA ARG A 220 6.76 11.05 -3.76
C ARG A 220 8.18 10.61 -4.15
N GLY A 221 8.80 11.36 -5.06
CA GLY A 221 10.16 11.09 -5.54
C GLY A 221 10.23 10.00 -6.60
N VAL A 222 11.22 9.10 -6.53
CA VAL A 222 11.44 8.00 -7.49
C VAL A 222 10.46 6.83 -7.27
N GLU A 223 9.78 6.76 -6.12
CA GLU A 223 8.83 5.69 -5.79
C GLU A 223 7.36 6.16 -5.89
N GLN A 224 6.51 5.31 -6.48
CA GLN A 224 5.06 5.51 -6.56
C GLN A 224 4.38 4.99 -5.29
N ARG A 225 3.68 5.86 -4.55
CA ARG A 225 2.84 5.49 -3.41
C ARG A 225 1.36 5.67 -3.77
N LEU A 226 0.59 4.59 -3.71
CA LEU A 226 -0.87 4.65 -3.87
C LEU A 226 -1.48 5.37 -2.67
N VAL A 227 -2.18 6.49 -2.88
CA VAL A 227 -2.98 7.15 -1.84
C VAL A 227 -4.44 7.05 -2.29
N ILE A 228 -5.27 6.43 -1.47
CA ILE A 228 -6.62 6.04 -1.87
C ILE A 228 -7.63 6.76 -0.99
N GLY A 229 -8.69 7.26 -1.63
CA GLY A 229 -9.75 8.03 -1.00
C GLY A 229 -9.91 9.40 -1.65
N SER A 230 -11.11 9.98 -1.54
CA SER A 230 -11.34 11.41 -1.74
C SER A 230 -10.26 12.18 -0.99
N PRO A 231 -9.74 13.31 -1.50
CA PRO A 231 -8.66 14.07 -0.87
C PRO A 231 -9.12 14.53 0.52
N GLN A 232 -8.95 13.69 1.53
CA GLN A 232 -8.84 14.13 2.90
C GLN A 232 -7.51 14.85 2.89
N ASN A 233 -7.57 16.17 2.93
CA ASN A 233 -6.41 17.02 3.04
C ASN A 233 -5.71 16.65 4.35
N LEU A 234 -4.84 15.64 4.32
CA LEU A 234 -4.07 15.22 5.47
C LEU A 234 -2.79 16.06 5.46
N PRO A 235 -2.58 16.92 6.47
CA PRO A 235 -1.38 17.72 6.55
C PRO A 235 -0.16 16.80 6.61
N ASP A 236 0.87 17.09 5.80
CA ASP A 236 2.15 16.40 5.95
C ASP A 236 2.73 16.73 7.33
N THR A 237 2.64 15.77 8.24
CA THR A 237 3.08 15.86 9.63
C THR A 237 4.53 16.30 9.77
N GLN A 238 5.40 15.96 8.81
CA GLN A 238 6.79 16.43 8.82
C GLN A 238 6.88 17.91 8.47
N LEU A 239 6.18 18.37 7.43
CA LEU A 239 6.15 19.79 7.07
C LEU A 239 5.57 20.63 8.21
N VAL A 240 4.49 20.17 8.83
CA VAL A 240 3.88 20.82 10.00
C VAL A 240 4.85 20.85 11.19
N ALA A 241 5.56 19.75 11.47
CA ALA A 241 6.57 19.71 12.52
C ALA A 241 7.72 20.69 12.24
N HIS A 242 8.18 20.80 10.99
CA HIS A 242 9.21 21.75 10.59
C HIS A 242 8.75 23.20 10.71
N LEU A 243 7.51 23.53 10.31
CA LEU A 243 6.93 24.86 10.52
C LEU A 243 6.84 25.21 12.00
N THR A 244 6.35 24.29 12.82
CA THR A 244 6.20 24.51 14.27
C THR A 244 7.56 24.73 14.92
N ARG A 245 8.54 23.90 14.58
CA ARG A 245 9.90 23.97 15.09
C ARG A 245 10.59 25.29 14.71
N THR A 246 10.43 25.73 13.47
CA THR A 246 11.06 26.98 12.99
C THR A 246 10.41 28.21 13.58
N ARG A 247 9.08 28.21 13.80
CA ARG A 247 8.38 29.24 14.58
C ARG A 247 8.88 29.32 16.03
N ARG A 248 9.11 28.18 16.69
CA ARG A 248 9.71 28.13 18.03
C ARG A 248 11.10 28.76 18.04
N TRP A 249 11.98 28.38 17.10
CA TRP A 249 13.33 28.95 16.99
C TRP A 249 13.29 30.46 16.79
N LEU A 250 12.42 30.96 15.91
CA LEU A 250 12.24 32.40 15.70
C LEU A 250 11.84 33.12 16.99
N GLY A 251 10.94 32.52 17.78
CA GLY A 251 10.54 33.06 19.08
C GLY A 251 11.70 33.13 20.09
N GLU A 252 12.52 32.08 20.16
CA GLU A 252 13.69 32.05 21.06
C GLU A 252 14.80 33.02 20.64
N ILE A 253 15.04 33.17 19.33
CA ILE A 253 15.99 34.15 18.80
C ILE A 253 15.54 35.58 19.14
N ARG A 254 14.22 35.86 19.02
CA ARG A 254 13.66 37.16 19.44
C ARG A 254 13.80 37.44 20.93
N ARG A 255 13.92 36.41 21.76
CA ARG A 255 14.19 36.51 23.21
C ARG A 255 15.68 36.63 23.53
N GLY A 256 16.54 36.76 22.53
CA GLY A 256 17.99 36.94 22.70
C GLY A 256 18.78 35.63 22.80
N ARG A 257 18.15 34.47 22.55
CA ARG A 257 18.87 33.18 22.58
C ARG A 257 19.74 33.02 21.33
N GLU A 258 20.99 32.63 21.51
CA GLU A 258 21.93 32.44 20.39
C GLU A 258 21.61 31.21 19.54
N ILE A 259 21.83 31.33 18.23
CA ILE A 259 21.65 30.25 17.23
C ILE A 259 22.45 29.00 17.61
N ARG A 260 23.69 29.16 18.08
CA ARG A 260 24.56 28.04 18.49
C ARG A 260 23.96 27.24 19.66
N SER A 261 23.41 27.94 20.65
CA SER A 261 22.78 27.30 21.81
C SER A 261 21.49 26.57 21.42
N LEU A 262 20.71 27.14 20.49
CA LEU A 262 19.52 26.51 19.93
C LEU A 262 19.87 25.26 19.15
N ALA A 263 20.82 25.36 18.23
CA ALA A 263 21.30 24.24 17.42
C ALA A 263 21.73 23.05 18.29
N LYS A 264 22.50 23.33 19.36
CA LYS A 264 22.93 22.32 20.34
C LYS A 264 21.76 21.70 21.12
N ALA A 265 20.82 22.51 21.60
CA ALA A 265 19.66 22.02 22.38
C ALA A 265 18.75 21.09 21.57
N ASP A 266 18.66 21.33 20.26
CA ASP A 266 17.74 20.68 19.36
C ASP A 266 18.43 19.60 18.48
N GLY A 267 19.74 19.35 18.68
CA GLY A 267 20.51 18.31 18.00
C GLY A 267 20.72 18.54 16.50
N VAL A 268 20.76 19.80 16.04
CA VAL A 268 20.93 20.17 14.62
C VAL A 268 22.17 21.02 14.42
N SER A 269 22.74 21.02 13.21
CA SER A 269 23.84 21.92 12.87
C SER A 269 23.36 23.36 12.72
N GLU A 270 24.23 24.34 12.98
CA GLU A 270 23.89 25.76 12.81
C GLU A 270 23.47 26.09 11.37
N GLY A 271 24.11 25.48 10.37
CA GLY A 271 23.75 25.63 8.96
C GLY A 271 22.36 25.08 8.64
N CYS A 272 22.00 23.92 9.19
CA CYS A 272 20.67 23.33 9.04
C CYS A 272 19.60 24.22 9.71
N LEU A 273 19.89 24.74 10.90
CA LEU A 273 18.99 25.66 11.61
C LEU A 273 18.76 26.93 10.80
N ARG A 274 19.82 27.59 10.29
CA ARG A 274 19.72 28.80 9.47
C ARG A 274 18.91 28.55 8.19
N LEU A 275 19.18 27.43 7.52
CA LEU A 275 18.45 27.01 6.31
C LEU A 275 16.95 26.83 6.59
N HIS A 276 16.62 26.10 7.65
CA HIS A 276 15.23 25.84 8.02
C HIS A 276 14.52 27.08 8.59
N LEU A 277 15.24 28.04 9.16
CA LEU A 277 14.64 29.28 9.69
C LEU A 277 13.86 30.06 8.60
N GLN A 278 14.24 29.91 7.34
CA GLN A 278 13.52 30.45 6.18
C GLN A 278 12.05 30.00 6.13
N LEU A 279 11.72 28.81 6.64
CA LEU A 279 10.35 28.28 6.67
C LEU A 279 9.42 29.12 7.55
N ALA A 280 9.96 29.80 8.57
CA ALA A 280 9.16 30.68 9.43
C ALA A 280 8.68 31.95 8.71
N PHE A 281 9.35 32.32 7.60
CA PHE A 281 9.09 33.51 6.79
C PHE A 281 8.34 33.21 5.49
N LEU A 282 7.82 31.99 5.32
CA LEU A 282 6.95 31.65 4.20
C LEU A 282 5.69 32.53 4.20
N ALA A 283 5.15 32.81 3.01
CA ALA A 283 3.94 33.58 2.89
C ALA A 283 2.77 32.92 3.64
N PRO A 284 1.85 33.69 4.26
CA PRO A 284 0.78 33.15 5.10
C PRO A 284 -0.06 32.07 4.40
N ALA A 285 -0.40 32.26 3.12
CA ALA A 285 -1.17 31.30 2.35
C ALA A 285 -0.43 29.96 2.13
N ILE A 286 0.91 29.98 2.02
CA ILE A 286 1.71 28.74 1.93
C ILE A 286 1.69 28.02 3.29
N GLN A 287 1.80 28.75 4.40
CA GLN A 287 1.73 28.17 5.73
C GLN A 287 0.36 27.55 5.99
N GLN A 288 -0.73 28.26 5.64
CA GLN A 288 -2.09 27.75 5.75
C GLN A 288 -2.28 26.52 4.88
N ALA A 289 -1.84 26.55 3.62
CA ALA A 289 -1.94 25.38 2.75
C ALA A 289 -1.25 24.13 3.33
N ILE A 290 -0.10 24.30 4.01
CA ILE A 290 0.59 23.20 4.69
C ILE A 290 -0.18 22.69 5.90
N LEU A 291 -0.81 23.59 6.67
CA LEU A 291 -1.61 23.25 7.85
C LEU A 291 -2.94 22.59 7.48
N ASP A 292 -3.55 23.04 6.38
CA ASP A 292 -4.83 22.57 5.88
C ASP A 292 -4.70 21.30 5.05
N GLY A 293 -3.48 20.83 4.76
CA GLY A 293 -3.24 19.66 3.93
C GLY A 293 -3.49 19.89 2.43
N THR A 294 -3.66 21.15 2.01
CA THR A 294 -3.93 21.55 0.61
C THR A 294 -2.65 21.85 -0.16
N GLN A 295 -1.47 21.61 0.42
CA GLN A 295 -0.20 21.84 -0.25
C GLN A 295 -0.04 20.97 -1.51
N PRO A 296 0.58 21.50 -2.59
CA PRO A 296 0.96 20.70 -3.73
C PRO A 296 1.93 19.58 -3.33
N GLU A 297 1.74 18.40 -3.88
CA GLU A 297 2.51 17.19 -3.52
C GLU A 297 4.03 17.32 -3.75
N ALA A 298 4.40 18.13 -4.73
CA ALA A 298 5.81 18.41 -5.02
C ALA A 298 6.44 19.41 -4.02
N LEU A 299 5.70 19.88 -3.01
CA LEU A 299 6.18 20.76 -1.95
C LEU A 299 6.83 19.91 -0.85
N THR A 300 8.15 20.03 -0.72
CA THR A 300 8.93 19.35 0.31
C THR A 300 9.78 20.36 1.07
N VAL A 301 10.27 20.02 2.26
CA VAL A 301 11.25 20.85 2.99
C VAL A 301 12.44 21.18 2.10
N HIS A 302 12.92 20.20 1.32
CA HIS A 302 14.00 20.42 0.36
C HIS A 302 13.63 21.48 -0.67
N ARG A 303 12.45 21.41 -1.29
CA ARG A 303 12.02 22.41 -2.28
C ARG A 303 11.75 23.78 -1.67
N LEU A 304 11.39 23.83 -0.38
CA LEU A 304 11.18 25.07 0.35
C LEU A 304 12.48 25.73 0.82
N THR A 305 13.58 24.99 0.88
CA THR A 305 14.87 25.46 1.40
C THR A 305 15.98 25.51 0.35
N ARG A 306 15.85 24.73 -0.74
CA ARG A 306 16.84 24.61 -1.81
C ARG A 306 16.18 24.70 -3.20
N PRO A 307 16.60 25.65 -4.06
CA PRO A 307 17.43 26.82 -3.75
C PRO A 307 16.83 27.71 -2.64
N GLU A 308 17.58 28.65 -2.08
CA GLU A 308 17.07 29.57 -1.03
C GLU A 308 15.72 30.19 -1.42
N MET A 309 14.81 30.29 -0.47
CA MET A 309 13.46 30.82 -0.73
C MET A 309 13.53 32.35 -0.91
N PRO A 310 12.91 32.92 -1.96
CA PRO A 310 12.84 34.37 -2.13
C PRO A 310 12.17 35.04 -0.92
N ALA A 311 12.65 36.23 -0.54
CA ALA A 311 12.01 37.01 0.52
C ALA A 311 10.64 37.57 0.09
N ASP A 312 10.45 37.82 -1.21
CA ASP A 312 9.19 38.30 -1.77
C ASP A 312 8.12 37.20 -1.84
N TRP A 313 6.96 37.45 -1.24
CA TRP A 313 5.84 36.51 -1.24
C TRP A 313 5.27 36.22 -2.63
N ALA A 314 5.28 37.19 -3.56
CA ALA A 314 4.81 36.93 -4.92
C ALA A 314 5.69 35.91 -5.64
N ALA A 315 7.01 36.04 -5.50
CA ALA A 315 7.97 35.03 -5.98
C ALA A 315 7.82 33.67 -5.26
N GLN A 316 7.47 33.64 -3.97
CA GLN A 316 7.18 32.39 -3.26
C GLN A 316 5.92 31.70 -3.82
N TYR A 317 4.86 32.44 -4.11
CA TYR A 317 3.63 31.91 -4.70
C TYR A 317 3.90 31.31 -6.09
N ALA A 318 4.64 32.02 -6.94
CA ALA A 318 5.02 31.52 -8.27
C ALA A 318 5.83 30.22 -8.19
N ARG A 319 6.74 30.10 -7.21
CA ARG A 319 7.58 28.91 -7.02
C ARG A 319 6.82 27.70 -6.47
N THR A 320 5.88 27.95 -5.57
CA THR A 320 5.11 26.91 -4.87
C THR A 320 3.84 26.51 -5.61
N GLY A 321 3.33 27.37 -6.50
CA GLY A 321 2.04 27.19 -7.17
C GLY A 321 0.84 27.44 -6.26
N ILE A 322 1.06 28.00 -5.06
CA ILE A 322 0.01 28.30 -4.08
C ILE A 322 -0.33 29.78 -4.21
N SER A 323 -1.59 30.09 -4.48
CA SER A 323 -2.07 31.47 -4.53
C SER A 323 -2.77 31.85 -3.22
N PRO A 324 -2.71 33.11 -2.80
CA PRO A 324 -3.52 33.57 -1.67
C PRO A 324 -4.99 33.41 -2.01
N VAL A 325 -5.75 32.83 -1.08
CA VAL A 325 -7.22 32.85 -1.15
C VAL A 325 -7.64 34.31 -1.00
N ARG A 326 -8.31 34.84 -2.02
CA ARG A 326 -8.87 36.20 -2.00
C ARG A 326 -10.00 36.30 -0.99
#